data_AF-A0A067GM30-F1
#
_entry.id   AF-A0A067GM30-F1
#
_cell.length_a   1.000
_cell.length_b   1.000
_cell.length_c   1.000
_cell.angle_alpha   90.00
_cell.angle_beta   90.00
_cell.angle_gamma   90.00
#
_symmetry.space_group_name_H-M   'P 1'
#
loop_
_entity.id
_entity.type
_entity.pdbx_description
1 polymer ?
#
loop_
_entity_poly.entity_id
_entity_poly.type
_entity_poly.pdbx_seq_one_letter_code
_entity_poly.pdbx_strand_id
1 'polypeptide(L)'
;TEKVDLENTVVDESQRQLIDQDASSTLRQDKFSEGTTESDDDNERVDGVEDETDEDENTFFDTRDFLSSSSLRSNGSDFRSSSFSSDEESLQIVESENDIDASIRFVGTNYPYIKRRKKLPDPVEKEKGVSLWAMIKDNIGKDLTKICLPVYFNEPLSSLQKCFEELEYSYLIDRAYEWGKRGNTLMRILNVAAFAVSGYASTEGRICKPFNPLLGETYEADYPDKGLQFFSEKVSHHPMIVACHCQGTGWKFWGDSNLKSKFWGRSIQLDPVGVLTLEFDDGEVFQWSKVTSSIYNLILGKLYCDHYGTMRIEGNREYSCKLKFKEQSIIDRNPHQVFPS
;
A
#
# COMPACT_ATOMS: atom_id res chain seq x y z
N THR A 1 11.39 -33.28 -12.57
CA THR A 1 12.43 -32.94 -13.55
C THR A 1 12.09 -31.62 -14.19
N GLU A 2 11.02 -31.49 -14.98
CA GLU A 2 10.60 -30.20 -15.59
C GLU A 2 10.45 -29.02 -14.59
N LYS A 3 9.97 -29.27 -13.37
CA LYS A 3 9.85 -28.24 -12.31
C LYS A 3 11.18 -27.68 -11.80
N VAL A 4 12.22 -28.52 -11.75
CA VAL A 4 13.57 -28.12 -11.30
C VAL A 4 14.33 -27.45 -12.43
N ASP A 5 14.05 -27.90 -13.67
CA ASP A 5 14.65 -27.31 -14.87
C ASP A 5 14.19 -25.87 -15.07
N LEU A 6 12.91 -25.56 -14.84
CA LEU A 6 12.39 -24.19 -14.91
C LEU A 6 13.00 -23.25 -13.85
N GLU A 7 13.21 -23.75 -12.62
CA GLU A 7 13.89 -22.98 -11.58
C GLU A 7 15.36 -22.70 -11.92
N ASN A 8 16.07 -23.68 -12.47
CA ASN A 8 17.47 -23.53 -12.84
C ASN A 8 17.65 -22.58 -14.05
N THR A 9 16.75 -22.60 -15.02
CA THR A 9 16.80 -21.69 -16.18
C THR A 9 16.62 -20.23 -15.75
N VAL A 10 15.69 -19.94 -14.83
CA VAL A 10 15.46 -18.56 -14.34
C VAL A 10 16.65 -18.03 -13.51
N VAL A 11 17.34 -18.92 -12.77
CA VAL A 11 18.57 -18.56 -12.06
C VAL A 11 19.69 -18.18 -13.05
N ASP A 12 19.85 -18.90 -14.16
CA ASP A 12 20.87 -18.58 -15.16
C ASP A 12 20.55 -17.26 -15.91
N GLU A 13 19.28 -17.01 -16.24
CA GLU A 13 18.84 -15.78 -16.91
C GLU A 13 18.99 -14.54 -16.01
N SER A 14 18.61 -14.65 -14.73
CA SER A 14 18.76 -13.54 -13.77
C SER A 14 20.23 -13.21 -13.47
N GLN A 15 21.10 -14.22 -13.39
CA GLN A 15 22.55 -14.00 -13.20
C GLN A 15 23.20 -13.35 -14.42
N ARG A 16 22.81 -13.73 -15.64
CA ARG A 16 23.31 -13.11 -16.88
C ARG A 16 22.93 -11.62 -16.97
N GLN A 17 21.68 -11.26 -16.67
CA GLN A 17 21.24 -9.86 -16.71
C GLN A 17 21.90 -8.97 -15.64
N LEU A 18 22.24 -9.53 -14.46
CA LEU A 18 23.00 -8.83 -13.43
C LEU A 18 24.44 -8.55 -13.88
N ILE A 19 25.10 -9.51 -14.54
CA ILE A 19 26.46 -9.36 -15.05
C ILE A 19 26.53 -8.32 -16.18
N ASP A 20 25.54 -8.30 -17.07
CA ASP A 20 25.47 -7.32 -18.17
C ASP A 20 25.23 -5.88 -17.66
N GLN A 21 24.51 -5.69 -16.55
CA GLN A 21 24.35 -4.38 -15.92
C GLN A 21 25.63 -3.87 -15.25
N ASP A 22 26.39 -4.74 -14.58
CA ASP A 22 27.67 -4.36 -13.97
C ASP A 22 28.72 -4.01 -15.04
N ALA A 23 28.76 -4.73 -16.16
CA ALA A 23 29.68 -4.47 -17.26
C ALA A 23 29.42 -3.13 -17.97
N SER A 24 28.15 -2.68 -18.03
CA SER A 24 27.81 -1.37 -18.61
C SER A 24 28.18 -0.19 -17.69
N SER A 25 28.36 -0.43 -16.39
CA SER A 25 28.70 0.62 -15.42
C SER A 25 30.20 0.93 -15.35
N THR A 26 31.06 0.00 -15.79
CA THR A 26 32.52 0.11 -15.66
C THR A 26 33.22 0.85 -16.82
N LEU A 27 32.48 1.34 -17.82
CA LEU A 27 33.04 1.89 -19.07
C LEU A 27 32.97 3.43 -19.20
N ARG A 28 32.67 4.16 -18.12
CA ARG A 28 32.68 5.64 -18.13
C ARG A 28 33.51 6.23 -16.99
N GLN A 29 34.83 6.11 -17.09
CA GLN A 29 35.77 7.03 -16.42
C GLN A 29 37.15 6.95 -17.08
N ASP A 30 37.57 8.09 -17.65
CA ASP A 30 38.96 8.58 -17.81
C ASP A 30 39.24 9.16 -19.21
N LYS A 31 39.23 10.50 -19.33
CA LYS A 31 40.42 11.34 -19.55
C LYS A 31 40.07 12.79 -19.89
N PHE A 32 40.58 13.71 -19.06
CA PHE A 32 40.80 15.13 -19.37
C PHE A 32 42.29 15.35 -19.63
N SER A 33 42.67 16.13 -20.67
CA SER A 33 43.72 17.18 -20.61
C SER A 33 43.91 17.93 -21.95
N GLU A 34 43.71 19.26 -21.87
CA GLU A 34 44.31 20.44 -22.54
C GLU A 34 44.89 20.43 -23.99
N GLY A 35 44.58 21.52 -24.73
CA GLY A 35 45.38 22.04 -25.86
C GLY A 35 44.64 23.06 -26.76
N THR A 36 45.03 24.34 -26.70
CA THR A 36 44.62 25.52 -27.49
C THR A 36 45.09 25.54 -28.96
N THR A 37 44.28 26.06 -29.92
CA THR A 37 44.50 27.24 -30.82
C THR A 37 43.63 27.22 -32.11
N GLU A 38 42.96 28.37 -32.36
CA GLU A 38 42.58 29.11 -33.60
C GLU A 38 42.42 28.40 -34.98
N SER A 39 41.28 28.62 -35.66
CA SER A 39 41.14 29.36 -36.96
C SER A 39 39.79 29.07 -37.68
N ASP A 40 39.33 30.08 -38.43
CA ASP A 40 38.11 30.19 -39.25
C ASP A 40 38.00 29.15 -40.39
N ASP A 41 36.78 28.78 -40.82
CA ASP A 41 36.15 29.25 -42.07
C ASP A 41 34.91 28.41 -42.47
N ASP A 42 34.02 29.05 -43.23
CA ASP A 42 32.68 28.65 -43.67
C ASP A 42 32.52 27.30 -44.41
N ASN A 43 31.36 26.65 -44.25
CA ASN A 43 30.57 26.20 -45.40
C ASN A 43 29.08 25.88 -45.09
N GLU A 44 28.20 26.43 -45.93
CA GLU A 44 26.75 26.20 -45.97
C GLU A 44 26.36 24.81 -46.53
N ARG A 45 25.09 24.44 -46.25
CA ARG A 45 24.14 23.55 -46.98
C ARG A 45 24.09 22.07 -46.55
N VAL A 46 22.96 21.35 -46.53
CA VAL A 46 21.50 21.56 -46.69
C VAL A 46 20.86 20.19 -46.28
N ASP A 47 19.66 20.24 -45.69
CA ASP A 47 18.61 19.20 -45.54
C ASP A 47 18.84 17.86 -44.82
N GLY A 48 17.89 17.54 -43.94
CA GLY A 48 17.65 16.20 -43.40
C GLY A 48 16.84 16.20 -42.10
N VAL A 49 15.57 16.58 -42.19
CA VAL A 49 14.54 16.44 -41.14
C VAL A 49 14.32 14.96 -40.84
N GLU A 50 14.28 14.58 -39.56
CA GLU A 50 13.39 13.58 -38.94
C GLU A 50 13.72 13.46 -37.43
N ASP A 51 13.12 14.34 -36.63
CA ASP A 51 12.92 14.13 -35.19
C ASP A 51 11.69 13.21 -35.05
N GLU A 52 11.89 11.91 -34.81
CA GLU A 52 10.82 11.03 -34.38
C GLU A 52 10.60 11.21 -32.87
N THR A 53 9.58 11.99 -32.54
CA THR A 53 9.01 12.09 -31.20
C THR A 53 7.90 11.04 -31.09
N ASP A 54 8.20 9.93 -30.43
CA ASP A 54 7.21 8.90 -30.05
C ASP A 54 6.31 9.44 -28.92
N GLU A 55 5.32 10.27 -29.29
CA GLU A 55 4.16 10.56 -28.45
C GLU A 55 3.04 9.55 -28.76
N ASP A 56 3.09 8.38 -28.11
CA ASP A 56 1.96 7.45 -28.09
C ASP A 56 0.80 8.04 -27.26
N GLU A 57 -0.08 8.79 -27.92
CA GLU A 57 -1.41 9.17 -27.43
C GLU A 57 -2.26 7.90 -27.16
N ASN A 58 -2.17 7.36 -25.95
CA ASN A 58 -3.13 6.37 -25.46
C ASN A 58 -4.51 7.03 -25.25
N THR A 59 -5.31 7.08 -26.32
CA THR A 59 -6.69 7.57 -26.29
C THR A 59 -7.55 6.64 -25.42
N PHE A 60 -7.84 7.06 -24.19
CA PHE A 60 -8.81 6.37 -23.32
C PHE A 60 -10.24 6.68 -23.80
N PHE A 61 -11.05 5.64 -24.02
CA PHE A 61 -12.47 5.77 -24.33
C PHE A 61 -13.28 5.73 -23.02
N ASP A 62 -13.85 6.87 -22.62
CA ASP A 62 -14.86 6.93 -21.57
C ASP A 62 -16.10 6.11 -21.98
N THR A 63 -16.51 5.18 -21.13
CA THR A 63 -17.77 4.47 -21.30
C THR A 63 -18.91 5.44 -20.94
N ARG A 64 -19.79 5.72 -21.90
CA ARG A 64 -20.94 6.61 -21.68
C ARG A 64 -21.91 5.98 -20.67
N ASP A 65 -22.05 6.61 -19.51
CA ASP A 65 -23.10 6.31 -18.53
C ASP A 65 -24.48 6.64 -19.11
N PHE A 66 -25.15 5.63 -19.66
CA PHE A 66 -26.58 5.67 -19.93
C PHE A 66 -27.31 4.77 -18.94
N LEU A 67 -27.57 5.30 -17.74
CA LEU A 67 -28.62 4.78 -16.87
C LEU A 67 -29.61 5.91 -16.57
N SER A 68 -30.54 6.07 -17.49
CA SER A 68 -31.70 6.95 -17.39
C SER A 68 -32.48 6.71 -16.10
N SER A 69 -32.63 7.77 -15.31
CA SER A 69 -33.59 7.87 -14.23
C SER A 69 -34.99 8.11 -14.81
N SER A 70 -35.88 7.12 -14.69
CA SER A 70 -37.30 7.34 -14.32
C SER A 70 -38.14 6.05 -14.33
N SER A 71 -38.81 5.85 -13.19
CA SER A 71 -40.22 5.48 -13.09
C SER A 71 -40.67 4.08 -13.53
N LEU A 72 -40.78 3.17 -12.56
CA LEU A 72 -41.94 2.27 -12.48
C LEU A 72 -42.51 2.26 -11.06
N ARG A 73 -43.68 2.92 -10.92
CA ARG A 73 -44.64 2.65 -9.85
C ARG A 73 -45.53 1.48 -10.29
N SER A 74 -45.72 0.49 -9.43
CA SER A 74 -47.01 -0.21 -9.32
C SER A 74 -47.17 -0.93 -7.99
N ASN A 75 -48.38 -0.76 -7.44
CA ASN A 75 -48.93 -1.26 -6.17
C ASN A 75 -48.80 -2.77 -5.91
N GLY A 76 -48.61 -3.10 -4.63
CA GLY A 76 -49.67 -3.75 -3.83
C GLY A 76 -49.57 -5.25 -3.58
N SER A 77 -49.27 -5.63 -2.34
CA SER A 77 -50.18 -6.41 -1.50
C SER A 77 -49.64 -6.55 -0.07
N ASP A 78 -50.44 -6.09 0.89
CA ASP A 78 -50.28 -6.30 2.32
C ASP A 78 -50.35 -7.79 2.70
N PHE A 79 -49.42 -8.25 3.53
CA PHE A 79 -49.74 -9.25 4.55
C PHE A 79 -48.99 -8.92 5.85
N ARG A 80 -49.78 -8.58 6.86
CA ARG A 80 -49.36 -8.46 8.25
C ARG A 80 -48.92 -9.82 8.78
N SER A 81 -47.73 -9.89 9.38
CA SER A 81 -47.46 -10.87 10.44
C SER A 81 -46.56 -10.22 11.49
N SER A 82 -47.19 -9.85 12.60
CA SER A 82 -46.53 -9.50 13.84
C SER A 82 -46.15 -10.78 14.59
N SER A 83 -44.88 -10.94 14.91
CA SER A 83 -44.46 -11.79 16.02
C SER A 83 -43.11 -11.31 16.55
N PHE A 84 -43.15 -10.88 17.80
CA PHE A 84 -42.03 -10.62 18.68
C PHE A 84 -41.11 -11.84 18.74
N SER A 85 -39.80 -11.64 18.56
CA SER A 85 -38.79 -12.46 19.23
C SER A 85 -37.55 -11.59 19.45
N SER A 86 -37.24 -11.44 20.73
CA SER A 86 -36.05 -10.82 21.28
C SER A 86 -34.95 -11.85 21.26
N ASP A 87 -33.93 -11.66 20.43
CA ASP A 87 -32.67 -12.38 20.57
C ASP A 87 -31.52 -11.36 20.50
N GLU A 88 -31.27 -10.77 21.68
CA GLU A 88 -30.02 -10.17 22.08
C GLU A 88 -28.94 -11.27 22.07
N GLU A 89 -28.15 -11.33 21.01
CA GLU A 89 -26.88 -12.05 21.04
C GLU A 89 -25.76 -11.04 20.83
N SER A 90 -25.41 -10.39 21.96
CA SER A 90 -24.12 -9.74 22.12
C SER A 90 -23.04 -10.75 21.74
N LEU A 91 -22.35 -10.52 20.62
CA LEU A 91 -21.13 -11.22 20.25
C LEU A 91 -20.06 -10.90 21.30
N GLN A 92 -20.08 -11.65 22.39
CA GLN A 92 -18.97 -11.78 23.31
C GLN A 92 -17.85 -12.49 22.54
N ILE A 93 -16.85 -11.72 22.15
CA ILE A 93 -15.54 -12.26 21.77
C ILE A 93 -14.97 -12.85 23.06
N VAL A 94 -15.18 -14.15 23.26
CA VAL A 94 -14.55 -14.93 24.34
C VAL A 94 -13.37 -15.66 23.73
N GLU A 95 -12.23 -14.97 23.63
CA GLU A 95 -10.91 -15.61 23.62
C GLU A 95 -9.98 -14.86 24.59
N SER A 96 -9.99 -15.33 25.85
CA SER A 96 -8.95 -15.13 26.89
C SER A 96 -8.31 -13.75 27.06
N GLU A 97 -9.07 -12.75 27.55
CA GLU A 97 -8.54 -11.44 27.96
C GLU A 97 -8.24 -11.33 29.47
N ASN A 98 -7.55 -12.30 30.09
CA ASN A 98 -7.29 -12.24 31.54
C ASN A 98 -5.97 -11.55 31.93
N ASP A 99 -5.18 -11.04 30.97
CA ASP A 99 -3.86 -10.45 31.26
C ASP A 99 -3.65 -9.03 30.69
N ILE A 100 -4.69 -8.41 30.13
CA ILE A 100 -4.62 -7.03 29.64
C ILE A 100 -5.06 -6.09 30.77
N ASP A 101 -4.12 -5.29 31.27
CA ASP A 101 -4.30 -4.28 32.32
C ASP A 101 -5.58 -3.44 32.07
N ALA A 102 -6.39 -3.23 33.11
CA ALA A 102 -7.64 -2.48 33.01
C ALA A 102 -7.41 -1.02 32.52
N SER A 103 -6.21 -0.47 32.74
CA SER A 103 -5.81 0.85 32.22
C SER A 103 -5.69 0.90 30.70
N ILE A 104 -5.57 -0.26 30.03
CA ILE A 104 -5.49 -0.41 28.57
C ILE A 104 -6.88 -0.46 27.94
N ARG A 105 -7.90 -1.01 28.64
CA ARG A 105 -9.25 -1.21 28.09
C ARG A 105 -10.15 0.03 28.12
N PHE A 106 -9.90 0.97 29.03
CA PHE A 106 -10.80 2.12 29.29
C PHE A 106 -10.34 3.44 28.67
N VAL A 107 -9.47 3.39 27.68
CA VAL A 107 -8.99 4.59 26.99
C VAL A 107 -9.66 4.61 25.62
N GLY A 108 -10.91 5.05 25.56
CA GLY A 108 -11.68 5.10 24.33
C GLY A 108 -12.87 6.03 24.43
N THR A 109 -12.98 6.92 23.45
CA THR A 109 -14.13 7.78 23.22
C THR A 109 -15.37 6.91 22.98
N ASN A 110 -16.52 7.27 23.55
CA ASN A 110 -17.75 6.52 23.37
C ASN A 110 -18.35 6.85 21.99
N TYR A 111 -17.87 6.17 20.95
CA TYR A 111 -18.33 6.38 19.59
C TYR A 111 -19.69 5.71 19.33
N PRO A 112 -20.56 6.31 18.49
CA PRO A 112 -21.85 5.72 18.16
C PRO A 112 -21.67 4.41 17.38
N TYR A 113 -22.60 3.47 17.59
CA TYR A 113 -22.66 2.28 16.75
C TYR A 113 -23.21 2.62 15.35
N ILE A 114 -22.51 2.16 14.31
CA ILE A 114 -22.95 2.27 12.91
C ILE A 114 -22.97 0.90 12.27
N LYS A 115 -24.12 0.51 11.73
CA LYS A 115 -24.27 -0.78 11.02
C LYS A 115 -23.58 -0.70 9.66
N ARG A 116 -22.49 -1.46 9.48
CA ARG A 116 -21.76 -1.61 8.21
C ARG A 116 -22.05 -2.95 7.54
N ARG A 117 -21.82 -3.03 6.22
CA ARG A 117 -21.94 -4.29 5.48
C ARG A 117 -20.94 -5.31 6.03
N LYS A 118 -21.35 -6.58 6.12
CA LYS A 118 -20.49 -7.69 6.61
C LYS A 118 -19.99 -8.60 5.49
N LYS A 119 -20.50 -8.45 4.27
CA LYS A 119 -20.10 -9.24 3.09
C LYS A 119 -20.29 -8.46 1.80
N LEU A 120 -19.57 -8.87 0.77
CA LEU A 120 -19.81 -8.45 -0.61
C LEU A 120 -20.93 -9.30 -1.23
N PRO A 121 -21.55 -8.84 -2.34
CA PRO A 121 -22.37 -9.70 -3.18
C PRO A 121 -21.58 -10.91 -3.71
N ASP A 122 -22.26 -12.00 -4.00
CA ASP A 122 -21.63 -13.17 -4.63
C ASP A 122 -21.10 -12.79 -6.02
N PRO A 123 -19.88 -13.19 -6.39
CA PRO A 123 -19.30 -12.81 -7.68
C PRO A 123 -20.10 -13.44 -8.82
N VAL A 124 -20.43 -12.62 -9.83
CA VAL A 124 -21.18 -13.06 -11.01
C VAL A 124 -20.35 -14.02 -11.87
N GLU A 125 -19.04 -13.80 -11.92
CA GLU A 125 -18.07 -14.64 -12.63
C GLU A 125 -17.21 -15.43 -11.67
N LYS A 126 -16.90 -16.69 -12.01
CA LYS A 126 -15.89 -17.47 -11.28
C LYS A 126 -14.50 -16.98 -11.68
N GLU A 127 -13.67 -16.67 -10.70
CA GLU A 127 -12.26 -16.34 -10.92
C GLU A 127 -11.57 -17.42 -11.75
N LYS A 128 -10.93 -17.01 -12.84
CA LYS A 128 -10.08 -17.90 -13.64
C LYS A 128 -8.71 -17.97 -12.99
N GLY A 129 -8.22 -19.17 -12.73
CA GLY A 129 -6.87 -19.41 -12.19
C GLY A 129 -5.79 -19.11 -13.23
N VAL A 130 -5.53 -17.82 -13.48
CA VAL A 130 -4.43 -17.37 -14.34
C VAL A 130 -3.16 -17.24 -13.50
N SER A 131 -2.03 -17.76 -13.99
CA SER A 131 -0.75 -17.65 -13.29
C SER A 131 -0.21 -16.22 -13.39
N LEU A 132 0.09 -15.59 -12.25
CA LEU A 132 0.73 -14.27 -12.20
C LEU A 132 2.07 -14.29 -12.95
N TRP A 133 2.88 -15.33 -12.75
CA TRP A 133 4.16 -15.51 -13.44
C TRP A 133 4.02 -15.52 -14.96
N ALA A 134 3.01 -16.20 -15.51
CA ALA A 134 2.78 -16.23 -16.95
C ALA A 134 2.54 -14.84 -17.55
N MET A 135 2.03 -13.90 -16.75
CA MET A 135 1.76 -12.52 -17.17
C MET A 135 2.98 -11.60 -17.03
N ILE A 136 3.84 -11.83 -16.03
CA ILE A 136 4.93 -10.90 -15.70
C ILE A 136 6.31 -11.38 -16.14
N LYS A 137 6.48 -12.65 -16.54
CA LYS A 137 7.79 -13.25 -16.87
C LYS A 137 8.64 -12.44 -17.87
N ASP A 138 8.01 -11.76 -18.83
CA ASP A 138 8.72 -11.00 -19.87
C ASP A 138 9.12 -9.58 -19.40
N ASN A 139 8.87 -9.26 -18.13
CA ASN A 139 9.11 -7.95 -17.52
C ASN A 139 10.12 -7.98 -16.39
N ILE A 140 10.96 -9.02 -16.31
CA ILE A 140 12.05 -9.12 -15.32
C ILE A 140 12.92 -7.86 -15.38
N GLY A 141 13.25 -7.32 -14.20
CA GLY A 141 14.05 -6.10 -14.05
C GLY A 141 13.28 -4.78 -14.25
N LYS A 142 12.05 -4.81 -14.76
CA LYS A 142 11.24 -3.60 -14.99
C LYS A 142 10.42 -3.19 -13.76
N ASP A 143 9.95 -1.94 -13.79
CA ASP A 143 8.97 -1.42 -12.83
C ASP A 143 7.56 -1.92 -13.20
N LEU A 144 6.99 -2.77 -12.35
CA LEU A 144 5.69 -3.39 -12.56
C LEU A 144 4.52 -2.41 -12.38
N THR A 145 4.75 -1.22 -11.82
CA THR A 145 3.68 -0.22 -11.71
C THR A 145 3.17 0.24 -13.08
N LYS A 146 4.02 0.14 -14.11
CA LYS A 146 3.72 0.49 -15.51
C LYS A 146 3.11 -0.65 -16.33
N ILE A 147 2.94 -1.83 -15.75
CA ILE A 147 2.38 -2.99 -16.45
C ILE A 147 0.89 -3.09 -16.19
N CYS A 148 0.12 -3.19 -17.26
CA CYS A 148 -1.31 -3.47 -17.22
C CYS A 148 -1.52 -4.96 -16.93
N LEU A 149 -1.88 -5.28 -15.68
CA LEU A 149 -2.35 -6.62 -15.33
C LEU A 149 -3.84 -6.74 -15.67
N PRO A 150 -4.31 -7.93 -16.10
CA PRO A 150 -5.74 -8.20 -16.22
C PRO A 150 -6.46 -7.98 -14.90
N VAL A 151 -7.73 -7.56 -14.98
CA VAL A 151 -8.58 -7.25 -13.81
C VAL A 151 -8.67 -8.38 -12.78
N TYR A 152 -8.45 -9.64 -13.18
CA TYR A 152 -8.43 -10.80 -12.26
C TYR A 152 -7.31 -10.75 -11.22
N PHE A 153 -6.26 -9.93 -11.44
CA PHE A 153 -5.21 -9.67 -10.46
C PHE A 153 -5.46 -8.41 -9.65
N ASN A 154 -6.63 -7.79 -9.82
CA ASN A 154 -7.06 -6.67 -9.01
C ASN A 154 -7.99 -7.13 -7.89
N GLU A 155 -7.80 -6.55 -6.72
CA GLU A 155 -8.83 -6.58 -5.68
C GLU A 155 -9.81 -5.41 -5.91
N PRO A 156 -11.07 -5.52 -5.45
CA PRO A 156 -12.10 -4.51 -5.68
C PRO A 156 -11.94 -3.27 -4.79
N LEU A 157 -10.72 -2.75 -4.71
CA LEU A 157 -10.33 -1.56 -3.95
C LEU A 157 -9.30 -0.74 -4.73
N SER A 158 -9.48 0.57 -4.73
CA SER A 158 -8.53 1.55 -5.26
C SER A 158 -7.37 1.76 -4.28
N SER A 159 -6.18 2.17 -4.77
CA SER A 159 -5.07 2.56 -3.90
C SER A 159 -5.46 3.67 -2.92
N LEU A 160 -6.44 4.52 -3.26
CA LEU A 160 -6.98 5.54 -2.37
C LEU A 160 -7.67 4.93 -1.13
N GLN A 161 -8.38 3.82 -1.33
CA GLN A 161 -9.05 3.08 -0.26
C GLN A 161 -8.06 2.30 0.59
N LYS A 162 -6.97 1.80 -0.02
CA LYS A 162 -5.86 1.19 0.71
C LYS A 162 -5.22 2.12 1.72
N CYS A 163 -5.07 3.40 1.38
CA CYS A 163 -4.58 4.40 2.34
C CYS A 163 -5.48 4.52 3.58
N PHE A 164 -6.79 4.28 3.45
CA PHE A 164 -7.70 4.31 4.59
C PHE A 164 -7.58 3.07 5.48
N GLU A 165 -7.17 1.92 4.94
CA GLU A 165 -6.97 0.69 5.72
C GLU A 165 -5.86 0.82 6.77
N GLU A 166 -4.92 1.75 6.61
CA GLU A 166 -3.94 2.12 7.64
C GLU A 166 -4.60 2.50 8.97
N LEU A 167 -5.84 2.99 8.92
CA LEU A 167 -6.62 3.45 10.06
C LEU A 167 -7.55 2.37 10.63
N GLU A 168 -7.38 1.11 10.23
CA GLU A 168 -8.16 -0.01 10.79
C GLU A 168 -8.07 -0.04 12.32
N TYR A 169 -6.85 0.14 12.84
CA TYR A 169 -6.52 0.13 14.27
C TYR A 169 -6.34 1.55 14.84
N SER A 170 -7.07 2.55 14.32
CA SER A 170 -6.97 3.96 14.75
C SER A 170 -7.17 4.19 16.25
N TYR A 171 -7.87 3.29 16.95
CA TYR A 171 -8.03 3.35 18.41
C TYR A 171 -6.69 3.35 19.16
N LEU A 172 -5.61 2.81 18.56
CA LEU A 172 -4.27 2.89 19.14
C LEU A 172 -3.79 4.35 19.23
N ILE A 173 -4.17 5.20 18.28
CA ILE A 173 -3.86 6.63 18.30
C ILE A 173 -4.69 7.35 19.36
N ASP A 174 -5.99 7.03 19.48
CA ASP A 174 -6.83 7.56 20.56
C ASP A 174 -6.23 7.22 21.95
N ARG A 175 -5.70 6.00 22.10
CA ARG A 175 -4.97 5.59 23.30
C ARG A 175 -3.68 6.38 23.51
N ALA A 176 -2.90 6.58 22.45
CA ALA A 176 -1.67 7.36 22.48
C ALA A 176 -1.93 8.83 22.89
N TYR A 177 -3.01 9.42 22.39
CA TYR A 177 -3.43 10.78 22.73
C TYR A 177 -3.70 10.91 24.23
N GLU A 178 -4.54 10.03 24.77
CA GLU A 178 -4.90 9.99 26.19
C GLU A 178 -3.71 9.70 27.11
N TRP A 179 -2.76 8.85 26.71
CA TRP A 179 -1.53 8.64 27.49
C TRP A 179 -0.69 9.91 27.63
N GLY A 180 -0.55 10.69 26.56
CA GLY A 180 0.19 11.95 26.67
C GLY A 180 -0.58 13.04 27.39
N LYS A 181 -1.92 13.06 27.35
CA LYS A 181 -2.73 13.93 28.25
C LYS A 181 -2.48 13.63 29.73
N ARG A 182 -2.16 12.38 30.07
CA ARG A 182 -1.75 11.95 31.42
C ARG A 182 -0.26 12.17 31.70
N GLY A 183 0.50 12.72 30.75
CA GLY A 183 1.95 12.95 30.87
C GLY A 183 2.81 11.68 30.70
N ASN A 184 2.26 10.58 30.19
CA ASN A 184 3.01 9.34 29.96
C ASN A 184 3.49 9.24 28.49
N THR A 185 4.58 9.94 28.20
CA THR A 185 5.19 10.02 26.86
C THR A 185 5.69 8.66 26.35
N LEU A 186 6.15 7.77 27.24
CA LEU A 186 6.57 6.42 26.90
C LEU A 186 5.39 5.56 26.40
N MET A 187 4.27 5.52 27.13
CA MET A 187 3.11 4.77 26.69
C MET A 187 2.50 5.35 25.42
N ARG A 188 2.58 6.68 25.22
CA ARG A 188 2.18 7.32 23.96
C ARG A 188 2.97 6.74 22.79
N ILE A 189 4.31 6.80 22.80
CA ILE A 189 5.12 6.32 21.67
C ILE A 189 4.97 4.81 21.45
N LEU A 190 4.78 4.01 22.52
CA LEU A 190 4.53 2.57 22.36
C LEU A 190 3.22 2.29 21.61
N ASN A 191 2.16 3.08 21.82
CA ASN A 191 0.92 2.97 21.05
C ASN A 191 1.07 3.48 19.61
N VAL A 192 1.86 4.54 19.39
CA VAL A 192 2.20 5.01 18.03
C VAL A 192 2.99 3.94 17.27
N ALA A 193 3.94 3.26 17.93
CA ALA A 193 4.69 2.16 17.35
C ALA A 193 3.79 0.97 17.01
N ALA A 194 2.87 0.60 17.90
CA ALA A 194 1.87 -0.43 17.62
C ALA A 194 0.98 -0.04 16.42
N PHE A 195 0.54 1.21 16.33
CA PHE A 195 -0.23 1.72 15.20
C PHE A 195 0.56 1.62 13.88
N ALA A 196 1.81 2.06 13.86
CA ALA A 196 2.66 2.01 12.67
C ALA A 196 2.91 0.57 12.16
N VAL A 197 2.97 -0.42 13.06
CA VAL A 197 3.06 -1.85 12.70
C VAL A 197 1.72 -2.40 12.22
N SER A 198 0.60 -1.94 12.79
CA SER A 198 -0.74 -2.44 12.46
C SER A 198 -1.13 -2.22 10.99
N GLY A 199 -0.55 -1.21 10.32
CA GLY A 199 -0.74 -0.95 8.90
C GLY A 199 -0.22 -2.05 7.95
N TYR A 200 0.46 -3.08 8.47
CA TYR A 200 0.82 -4.28 7.69
C TYR A 200 -0.10 -5.47 7.96
N ALA A 201 -0.98 -5.42 8.97
CA ALA A 201 -1.82 -6.56 9.31
C ALA A 201 -2.80 -6.94 8.18
N SER A 202 -3.28 -5.94 7.42
CA SER A 202 -4.23 -6.16 6.34
C SER A 202 -3.63 -6.80 5.07
N THR A 203 -2.30 -6.95 4.98
CA THR A 203 -1.62 -7.50 3.79
C THR A 203 -1.69 -9.03 3.73
N GLU A 204 -1.91 -9.69 4.87
CA GLU A 204 -1.97 -11.14 4.94
C GLU A 204 -3.12 -11.68 4.07
N GLY A 205 -2.78 -12.64 3.20
CA GLY A 205 -3.76 -13.26 2.29
C GLY A 205 -4.19 -12.41 1.10
N ARG A 206 -3.68 -11.18 0.94
CA ARG A 206 -4.02 -10.29 -0.20
C ARG A 206 -2.88 -10.24 -1.21
N ILE A 207 -3.09 -11.00 -2.28
CA ILE A 207 -2.11 -11.19 -3.36
C ILE A 207 -2.44 -10.37 -4.61
N CYS A 208 -3.61 -9.74 -4.63
CA CYS A 208 -4.07 -8.91 -5.73
C CYS A 208 -3.66 -7.46 -5.53
N LYS A 209 -3.43 -6.74 -6.64
CA LYS A 209 -3.06 -5.33 -6.66
C LYS A 209 -4.33 -4.47 -6.53
N PRO A 210 -4.34 -3.39 -5.74
CA PRO A 210 -5.44 -2.43 -5.80
C PRO A 210 -5.53 -1.79 -7.19
N PHE A 211 -6.69 -1.26 -7.56
CA PHE A 211 -6.82 -0.45 -8.76
C PHE A 211 -5.94 0.79 -8.67
N ASN A 212 -5.22 1.09 -9.74
CA ASN A 212 -4.50 2.35 -9.89
C ASN A 212 -5.56 3.45 -10.12
N PRO A 213 -5.70 4.44 -9.21
CA PRO A 213 -6.71 5.47 -9.34
C PRO A 213 -6.49 6.32 -10.61
N LEU A 214 -7.52 7.01 -11.10
CA LEU A 214 -7.34 8.07 -12.10
C LEU A 214 -6.65 9.29 -11.48
N LEU A 215 -5.94 10.08 -12.29
CA LEU A 215 -5.38 11.35 -11.79
C LEU A 215 -6.53 12.27 -11.34
N GLY A 216 -6.45 12.79 -10.12
CA GLY A 216 -7.54 13.57 -9.51
C GLY A 216 -8.71 12.73 -8.98
N GLU A 217 -8.66 11.40 -9.07
CA GLU A 217 -9.62 10.54 -8.34
C GLU A 217 -9.47 10.78 -6.84
N THR A 218 -10.61 10.84 -6.15
CA THR A 218 -10.69 11.05 -4.70
C THR A 218 -11.43 9.91 -4.00
N TYR A 219 -11.12 9.72 -2.72
CA TYR A 219 -11.86 8.84 -1.83
C TYR A 219 -12.06 9.52 -0.49
N GLU A 220 -13.29 9.50 0.02
CA GLU A 220 -13.65 10.00 1.34
C GLU A 220 -14.22 8.87 2.20
N ALA A 221 -13.93 8.93 3.50
CA ALA A 221 -14.46 7.99 4.46
C ALA A 221 -14.80 8.71 5.77
N ASP A 222 -16.10 8.83 6.06
CA ASP A 222 -16.62 9.27 7.35
C ASP A 222 -16.95 8.05 8.22
N TYR A 223 -16.22 7.91 9.33
CA TYR A 223 -16.37 6.83 10.29
C TYR A 223 -16.61 7.40 11.69
N PRO A 224 -17.83 7.87 11.98
CA PRO A 224 -18.18 8.40 13.31
C PRO A 224 -18.05 7.34 14.40
N ASP A 225 -18.24 6.06 14.07
CA ASP A 225 -18.03 4.89 14.93
C ASP A 225 -16.56 4.68 15.34
N LYS A 226 -15.62 5.41 14.70
CA LYS A 226 -14.20 5.47 15.06
C LYS A 226 -13.68 6.90 15.28
N GLY A 227 -14.55 7.91 15.18
CA GLY A 227 -14.16 9.33 15.24
C GLY A 227 -13.25 9.79 14.10
N LEU A 228 -13.37 9.21 12.90
CA LEU A 228 -12.47 9.50 11.78
C LEU A 228 -13.19 10.24 10.66
N GLN A 229 -12.50 11.25 10.12
CA GLN A 229 -12.84 11.89 8.85
C GLN A 229 -11.62 11.84 7.93
N PHE A 230 -11.70 11.01 6.90
CA PHE A 230 -10.59 10.72 6.00
C PHE A 230 -10.85 11.20 4.58
N PHE A 231 -9.80 11.68 3.93
CA PHE A 231 -9.77 12.04 2.52
C PHE A 231 -8.45 11.59 1.88
N SER A 232 -8.51 11.09 0.65
CA SER A 232 -7.33 10.85 -0.18
C SER A 232 -7.57 11.21 -1.63
N GLU A 233 -6.49 11.56 -2.33
CA GLU A 233 -6.50 11.96 -3.73
C GLU A 233 -5.24 11.42 -4.44
N LYS A 234 -5.38 11.00 -5.69
CA LYS A 234 -4.21 10.76 -6.54
C LYS A 234 -3.74 12.09 -7.14
N VAL A 235 -2.70 12.64 -6.54
CA VAL A 235 -2.14 13.97 -6.88
C VAL A 235 -1.08 13.93 -7.98
N SER A 236 -0.59 12.74 -8.35
CA SER A 236 0.35 12.58 -9.48
C SER A 236 0.21 11.22 -10.15
N HIS A 237 0.43 11.17 -11.46
CA HIS A 237 0.44 9.94 -12.24
C HIS A 237 1.84 9.38 -12.47
N HIS A 238 2.84 10.24 -12.71
CA HIS A 238 4.22 9.87 -13.01
C HIS A 238 5.20 10.77 -12.24
N PRO A 239 5.70 10.33 -11.07
CA PRO A 239 5.40 9.06 -10.40
C PRO A 239 3.97 8.99 -9.86
N MET A 240 3.45 7.78 -9.60
CA MET A 240 2.12 7.63 -9.00
C MET A 240 2.19 8.02 -7.52
N ILE A 241 1.54 9.13 -7.16
CA ILE A 241 1.50 9.64 -5.80
C ILE A 241 0.04 9.74 -5.36
N VAL A 242 -0.24 9.12 -4.20
CA VAL A 242 -1.49 9.29 -3.46
C VAL A 242 -1.19 10.11 -2.21
N ALA A 243 -1.94 11.19 -2.00
CA ALA A 243 -1.93 11.94 -0.76
C ALA A 243 -3.15 11.57 0.08
N CYS A 244 -3.01 11.50 1.40
CA CYS A 244 -4.11 11.30 2.31
C CYS A 244 -4.03 12.22 3.53
N HIS A 245 -5.19 12.51 4.10
CA HIS A 245 -5.35 13.25 5.34
C HIS A 245 -6.53 12.69 6.13
N CYS A 246 -6.33 12.52 7.43
CA CYS A 246 -7.32 12.06 8.38
C CYS A 246 -7.35 12.98 9.59
N GLN A 247 -8.54 13.44 9.94
CA GLN A 247 -8.80 14.06 11.24
C GLN A 247 -9.36 13.00 12.19
N GLY A 248 -8.74 12.88 13.36
CA GLY A 248 -9.24 12.07 14.47
C GLY A 248 -9.63 12.94 15.68
N THR A 249 -9.86 12.29 16.83
CA THR A 249 -10.24 12.99 18.07
C THR A 249 -9.00 13.49 18.82
N GLY A 250 -8.57 14.71 18.48
CA GLY A 250 -7.42 15.37 19.12
C GLY A 250 -6.06 15.02 18.49
N TRP A 251 -6.11 14.46 17.28
CA TRP A 251 -4.95 14.14 16.46
C TRP A 251 -5.28 14.23 14.98
N LYS A 252 -4.24 14.38 14.16
CA LYS A 252 -4.29 14.39 12.70
C LYS A 252 -3.25 13.44 12.14
N PHE A 253 -3.61 12.73 11.09
CA PHE A 253 -2.71 11.82 10.38
C PHE A 253 -2.71 12.17 8.90
N TRP A 254 -1.56 12.33 8.28
CA TRP A 254 -1.46 12.58 6.85
C TRP A 254 -0.16 12.03 6.29
N GLY A 255 -0.12 11.92 4.98
CA GLY A 255 1.09 11.56 4.27
C GLY A 255 0.84 11.47 2.77
N ASP A 256 1.93 11.43 2.04
CA ASP A 256 1.93 11.02 0.65
C ASP A 256 2.64 9.67 0.52
N SER A 257 2.20 8.88 -0.45
CA SER A 257 2.81 7.59 -0.76
C SER A 257 2.99 7.45 -2.26
N ASN A 258 4.22 7.13 -2.63
CA ASN A 258 4.61 6.57 -3.91
C ASN A 258 5.08 5.14 -3.68
N LEU A 259 4.86 4.25 -4.64
CA LEU A 259 5.28 2.85 -4.55
C LEU A 259 6.22 2.55 -5.72
N LYS A 260 7.50 2.35 -5.42
CA LYS A 260 8.47 1.84 -6.39
C LYS A 260 8.39 0.32 -6.38
N SER A 261 8.40 -0.29 -7.55
CA SER A 261 8.39 -1.75 -7.66
C SER A 261 9.56 -2.24 -8.50
N LYS A 262 10.14 -3.38 -8.11
CA LYS A 262 11.20 -4.04 -8.86
C LYS A 262 10.94 -5.53 -8.93
N PHE A 263 10.93 -6.07 -10.16
CA PHE A 263 10.73 -7.49 -10.38
C PHE A 263 12.07 -8.23 -10.53
N TRP A 264 12.35 -9.13 -9.59
CA TRP A 264 13.59 -9.91 -9.52
C TRP A 264 13.44 -11.33 -10.12
N GLY A 265 12.40 -11.55 -10.94
CA GLY A 265 12.05 -12.87 -11.49
C GLY A 265 11.35 -13.77 -10.46
N ARG A 266 12.01 -14.11 -9.36
CA ARG A 266 11.42 -15.00 -8.34
C ARG A 266 10.55 -14.26 -7.32
N SER A 267 10.76 -12.97 -7.18
CA SER A 267 10.03 -12.11 -6.24
C SER A 267 9.78 -10.72 -6.84
N ILE A 268 8.76 -10.04 -6.31
CA ILE A 268 8.48 -8.63 -6.57
C ILE A 268 8.82 -7.88 -5.29
N GLN A 269 9.76 -6.94 -5.38
CA GLN A 269 10.04 -6.01 -4.30
C GLN A 269 9.19 -4.75 -4.47
N LEU A 270 8.60 -4.29 -3.37
CA LEU A 270 7.77 -3.10 -3.26
C LEU A 270 8.39 -2.17 -2.21
N ASP A 271 8.89 -1.03 -2.66
CA ASP A 271 9.54 -0.02 -1.84
C ASP A 271 8.62 1.20 -1.72
N PRO A 272 7.89 1.35 -0.59
CA PRO A 272 7.09 2.54 -0.34
C PRO A 272 8.02 3.74 -0.11
N VAL A 273 7.71 4.86 -0.77
CA VAL A 273 8.40 6.13 -0.65
C VAL A 273 7.39 7.16 -0.16
N GLY A 274 7.76 7.88 0.90
CA GLY A 274 6.88 8.88 1.53
C GLY A 274 7.04 8.87 3.04
N VAL A 275 6.51 9.91 3.68
CA VAL A 275 6.53 10.07 5.14
C VAL A 275 5.10 10.15 5.63
N LEU A 276 4.76 9.27 6.56
CA LEU A 276 3.53 9.35 7.34
C LEU A 276 3.79 10.24 8.54
N THR A 277 2.87 11.17 8.79
CA THR A 277 2.94 12.12 9.89
C THR A 277 1.70 11.99 10.77
N LEU A 278 1.93 11.91 12.08
CA LEU A 278 0.90 11.95 13.11
C LEU A 278 1.18 13.14 14.02
N GLU A 279 0.22 14.05 14.16
CA GLU A 279 0.28 15.20 15.05
C GLU A 279 -0.83 15.11 16.10
N PHE A 280 -0.50 15.33 17.37
CA PHE A 280 -1.47 15.49 18.45
C PHE A 280 -1.74 16.97 18.71
N ASP A 281 -2.90 17.33 19.26
CA ASP A 281 -3.29 18.73 19.55
C ASP A 281 -2.33 19.47 20.50
N ASP A 282 -1.54 18.75 21.29
CA ASP A 282 -0.51 19.34 22.14
C ASP A 282 0.76 19.74 21.37
N GLY A 283 0.83 19.46 20.06
CA GLY A 283 1.95 19.77 19.16
C GLY A 283 3.05 18.72 19.10
N GLU A 284 2.87 17.55 19.74
CA GLU A 284 3.77 16.41 19.52
C GLU A 284 3.53 15.78 18.14
N VAL A 285 4.61 15.58 17.40
CA VAL A 285 4.60 15.05 16.05
C VAL A 285 5.47 13.81 15.99
N PHE A 286 4.95 12.75 15.37
CA PHE A 286 5.68 11.54 15.02
C PHE A 286 5.69 11.35 13.50
N GLN A 287 6.85 11.01 12.96
CA GLN A 287 7.03 10.77 11.54
C GLN A 287 7.71 9.42 11.30
N TRP A 288 7.25 8.68 10.30
CA TRP A 288 7.90 7.43 9.88
C TRP A 288 7.66 7.13 8.41
N SER A 289 8.57 6.36 7.83
CA SER A 289 8.39 5.74 6.52
C SER A 289 8.11 4.26 6.67
N LYS A 290 7.36 3.72 5.71
CA LYS A 290 7.10 2.29 5.63
C LYS A 290 8.35 1.50 5.22
N VAL A 291 8.37 0.21 5.53
CA VAL A 291 9.44 -0.71 5.19
C VAL A 291 9.15 -1.42 3.87
N THR A 292 10.19 -2.01 3.29
CA THR A 292 10.08 -2.78 2.06
C THR A 292 9.21 -4.02 2.26
N SER A 293 8.43 -4.35 1.23
CA SER A 293 7.67 -5.58 1.16
C SER A 293 8.11 -6.41 -0.05
N SER A 294 8.17 -7.73 0.08
CA SER A 294 8.45 -8.63 -1.05
C SER A 294 7.36 -9.69 -1.21
N ILE A 295 6.93 -9.89 -2.44
CA ILE A 295 5.99 -10.95 -2.84
C ILE A 295 6.80 -12.10 -3.43
N TYR A 296 6.68 -13.28 -2.85
CA TYR A 296 7.44 -14.48 -3.21
C TYR A 296 6.56 -15.56 -3.85
N ASN A 297 7.20 -16.65 -4.30
CA ASN A 297 6.56 -17.84 -4.89
C ASN A 297 5.78 -17.58 -6.19
N LEU A 298 6.25 -16.64 -7.01
CA LEU A 298 5.59 -16.26 -8.27
C LEU A 298 5.47 -17.44 -9.25
N ILE A 299 6.49 -18.29 -9.29
CA ILE A 299 6.61 -19.42 -10.23
C ILE A 299 5.88 -20.67 -9.69
N LEU A 300 6.14 -21.01 -8.42
CA LEU A 300 5.67 -22.25 -7.81
C LEU A 300 5.31 -22.04 -6.33
N GLY A 301 4.15 -22.55 -5.93
CA GLY A 301 3.66 -22.48 -4.55
C GLY A 301 2.58 -21.41 -4.36
N LYS A 302 2.18 -21.20 -3.10
CA LYS A 302 1.26 -20.13 -2.74
C LYS A 302 2.04 -18.82 -2.62
N LEU A 303 1.57 -17.78 -3.29
CA LEU A 303 2.07 -16.42 -3.12
C LEU A 303 1.96 -16.01 -1.65
N TYR A 304 3.01 -15.38 -1.14
CA TYR A 304 3.00 -14.75 0.17
C TYR A 304 3.75 -13.42 0.11
N CYS A 305 3.40 -12.52 1.02
CA CYS A 305 4.01 -11.22 1.20
C CYS A 305 4.82 -11.23 2.50
N ASP A 306 6.04 -10.72 2.48
CA ASP A 306 6.84 -10.51 3.68
C ASP A 306 7.30 -9.05 3.77
N HIS A 307 7.47 -8.56 4.99
CA HIS A 307 7.86 -7.19 5.29
C HIS A 307 9.18 -7.19 6.04
N TYR A 308 10.15 -6.40 5.58
CA TYR A 308 11.49 -6.39 6.16
C TYR A 308 12.15 -5.03 6.07
N GLY A 309 13.11 -4.82 6.97
CA GLY A 309 13.86 -3.58 7.06
C GLY A 309 13.73 -2.94 8.43
N THR A 310 14.09 -1.66 8.49
CA THR A 310 14.06 -0.88 9.74
C THR A 310 13.10 0.28 9.57
N MET A 311 12.04 0.30 10.37
CA MET A 311 11.19 1.46 10.54
C MET A 311 11.76 2.34 11.65
N ARG A 312 11.83 3.64 11.38
CA ARG A 312 12.21 4.66 12.37
C ARG A 312 11.02 5.59 12.55
N ILE A 313 10.54 5.66 13.78
CA ILE A 313 9.48 6.56 14.22
C ILE A 313 10.16 7.69 14.98
N GLU A 314 10.27 8.83 14.33
CA GLU A 314 10.95 10.01 14.84
C GLU A 314 9.93 10.93 15.49
N GLY A 315 10.09 11.18 16.80
CA GLY A 315 9.30 12.14 17.55
C GLY A 315 10.02 13.48 17.66
N ASN A 316 9.29 14.59 17.65
CA ASN A 316 9.86 15.94 17.83
C ASN A 316 10.16 16.30 19.31
N ARG A 317 10.01 15.36 20.25
CA ARG A 317 10.21 15.56 21.69
C ARG A 317 11.21 14.55 22.27
N GLU A 318 10.81 13.83 23.33
CA GLU A 318 11.69 13.02 24.18
C GLU A 318 12.02 11.66 23.56
N TYR A 319 11.04 11.02 22.91
CA TYR A 319 11.18 9.65 22.45
C TYR A 319 11.12 9.53 20.92
N SER A 320 11.91 8.59 20.43
CA SER A 320 11.85 8.03 19.08
C SER A 320 11.95 6.51 19.20
N CYS A 321 11.39 5.77 18.25
CA CYS A 321 11.35 4.32 18.27
C CYS A 321 11.97 3.75 17.00
N LYS A 322 12.70 2.65 17.13
CA LYS A 322 13.24 1.89 16.00
C LYS A 322 12.71 0.46 16.06
N LEU A 323 12.08 0.04 14.97
CA LEU A 323 11.50 -1.28 14.82
C LEU A 323 12.20 -2.02 13.68
N LYS A 324 12.65 -3.24 13.95
CA LYS A 324 13.26 -4.10 12.93
C LYS A 324 12.28 -5.20 12.53
N PHE A 325 11.81 -5.12 11.29
CA PHE A 325 11.05 -6.17 10.63
C PHE A 325 12.06 -7.20 10.11
N LYS A 326 12.01 -8.41 10.67
CA LYS A 326 12.98 -9.46 10.34
C LYS A 326 12.58 -10.13 9.04
N GLU A 327 13.49 -10.13 8.08
CA GLU A 327 13.37 -10.90 6.85
C GLU A 327 13.24 -12.39 7.15
N GLN A 328 12.25 -13.04 6.56
CA GLN A 328 12.02 -14.45 6.77
C GLN A 328 13.15 -15.29 6.16
N SER A 329 13.93 -15.95 7.01
CA SER A 329 14.89 -16.97 6.57
C SER A 329 14.21 -18.32 6.41
N ILE A 330 14.66 -19.12 5.43
CA ILE A 330 14.19 -20.51 5.18
C ILE A 330 14.32 -21.41 6.43
N ILE A 331 15.15 -21.03 7.39
CA ILE A 331 15.46 -21.79 8.61
C ILE A 331 14.64 -21.30 9.83
N ASP A 332 13.96 -20.15 9.74
CA ASP A 332 13.25 -19.57 10.87
C ASP A 332 11.94 -20.30 11.18
N ARG A 333 11.77 -20.68 12.46
CA ARG A 333 10.56 -21.36 12.96
C ARG A 333 9.40 -20.41 13.24
N ASN A 334 9.66 -19.11 13.37
CA ASN A 334 8.67 -18.08 13.66
C ASN A 334 8.73 -17.01 12.55
N PRO A 335 7.80 -17.04 11.57
CA PRO A 335 7.72 -16.00 10.55
C PRO A 335 7.18 -14.67 11.13
N HIS A 336 7.38 -13.57 10.40
CA HIS A 336 6.79 -12.24 10.67
C HIS A 336 7.19 -11.58 12.01
N GLN A 337 8.45 -11.71 12.42
CA GLN A 337 8.92 -11.14 13.69
C GLN A 337 9.26 -9.65 13.55
N VAL A 338 8.72 -8.83 14.46
CA VAL A 338 9.07 -7.42 14.62
C VAL A 338 9.75 -7.22 15.97
N PHE A 339 10.97 -6.69 15.98
CA PHE A 339 11.74 -6.44 17.20
C PHE A 339 11.86 -4.94 17.48
N PRO A 340 11.51 -4.47 18.68
CA PRO A 340 11.95 -3.15 19.13
C PRO A 340 13.46 -3.19 19.37
N SER A 341 14.18 -2.16 18.91
CA SER A 341 15.62 -2.04 19.12
C SER A 341 16.01 -0.79 19.87
#